data_AF-Q7VMP2-F1
#
_entry.id   AF-Q7VMP2-F1
#
_cell.length_a   1.000
_cell.length_b   1.000
_cell.length_c   1.000
_cell.angle_alpha   90.00
_cell.angle_beta   90.00
_cell.angle_gamma   90.00
#
_symmetry.space_group_name_H-M   'P 1'
#
loop_
_entity.id
_entity.type
_entity.pdbx_description
1 polymer ?
#
loop_
_entity_poly.entity_id
_entity_poly.type
_entity_poly.pdbx_seq_one_letter_code
_entity_poly.pdbx_strand_id
1 'polypeptide(L)'
;MTDFPDNADKLLSMIEWWELLNLSNDEVEEVNRFRRLTEAQKLMLLSAKKADKKYTEGVVLATNMEALFRVVPPSLFLALGMTEKHEKAQRKQLMMAHNCSELDAALMVAQDLDRKRGIAANDDTANIAA
;
A
#
# COMPACT_ATOMS: atom_id res chain seq x y z
N MET A 1 -8.70 -10.33 -13.59
CA MET A 1 -9.93 -9.54 -13.40
C MET A 1 -11.05 -10.18 -14.22
N THR A 2 -11.40 -11.42 -13.90
CA THR A 2 -12.39 -12.24 -14.63
C THR A 2 -13.82 -11.97 -14.18
N ASP A 3 -13.97 -11.14 -13.14
CA ASP A 3 -15.23 -11.02 -12.41
C ASP A 3 -16.22 -10.03 -13.06
N PHE A 4 -15.77 -9.09 -13.90
CA PHE A 4 -16.65 -8.05 -14.50
C PHE A 4 -16.18 -7.53 -15.89
N PRO A 5 -16.24 -8.33 -16.96
CA PRO A 5 -15.60 -7.97 -18.22
C PRO A 5 -16.33 -6.92 -19.08
N ASP A 6 -17.67 -6.79 -19.00
CA ASP A 6 -18.43 -5.93 -19.93
C ASP A 6 -19.41 -4.94 -19.26
N ASN A 7 -19.85 -5.25 -18.03
CA ASN A 7 -20.86 -4.43 -17.34
C ASN A 7 -20.27 -3.20 -16.63
N ALA A 8 -18.95 -3.16 -16.45
CA ALA A 8 -18.25 -2.08 -15.75
C ALA A 8 -17.71 -1.00 -16.71
N ASP A 9 -17.71 -1.24 -18.03
CA ASP A 9 -17.10 -0.37 -19.04
C ASP A 9 -17.62 1.08 -18.96
N LYS A 10 -18.94 1.22 -18.84
CA LYS A 10 -19.57 2.53 -18.71
C LYS A 10 -19.22 3.22 -17.39
N LEU A 11 -19.08 2.48 -16.31
CA LEU A 11 -18.74 3.05 -15.00
C LEU A 11 -17.29 3.51 -14.98
N LEU A 12 -16.36 2.66 -15.42
CA LEU A 12 -14.93 2.95 -15.43
C LEU A 12 -14.59 4.09 -16.40
N SER A 13 -15.22 4.15 -17.57
CA SER A 13 -15.02 5.27 -18.51
C SER A 13 -15.49 6.64 -17.99
N MET A 14 -16.33 6.69 -16.96
CA MET A 14 -16.77 7.94 -16.31
C MET A 14 -15.88 8.36 -15.13
N ILE A 15 -14.91 7.52 -14.72
CA ILE A 15 -14.01 7.85 -13.62
C ILE A 15 -13.05 8.95 -14.06
N GLU A 16 -13.14 10.09 -13.41
CA GLU A 16 -12.28 11.24 -13.67
C GLU A 16 -10.88 11.07 -13.04
N TRP A 17 -10.81 10.48 -11.85
CA TRP A 17 -9.59 10.34 -11.06
C TRP A 17 -9.19 8.88 -10.91
N TRP A 18 -8.03 8.54 -11.45
CA TRP A 18 -7.46 7.21 -11.39
C TRP A 18 -6.22 7.22 -10.50
N GLU A 19 -6.30 6.54 -9.36
CA GLU A 19 -5.14 6.29 -8.50
C GLU A 19 -4.67 4.85 -8.76
N LEU A 20 -3.55 4.73 -9.47
CA LEU A 20 -3.02 3.46 -9.94
C LEU A 20 -1.70 3.19 -9.23
N LEU A 21 -1.64 2.15 -8.39
CA LEU A 21 -0.43 1.82 -7.63
C LEU A 21 0.57 1.05 -8.52
N ASN A 22 1.14 -0.02 -7.99
CA ASN A 22 2.13 -0.85 -8.67
C ASN A 22 1.44 -1.92 -9.54
N LEU A 23 0.94 -1.50 -10.71
CA LEU A 23 0.30 -2.38 -11.70
C LEU A 23 1.32 -3.25 -12.45
N SER A 24 0.90 -4.45 -12.85
CA SER A 24 1.59 -5.30 -13.82
C SER A 24 1.31 -4.85 -15.26
N ASN A 25 2.09 -5.35 -16.23
CA ASN A 25 1.87 -5.04 -17.65
C ASN A 25 0.45 -5.38 -18.12
N ASP A 26 -0.07 -6.54 -17.72
CA ASP A 26 -1.42 -6.98 -18.10
C ASP A 26 -2.49 -6.05 -17.53
N GLU A 27 -2.33 -5.60 -16.28
CA GLU A 27 -3.25 -4.65 -15.64
C GLU A 27 -3.20 -3.24 -16.28
N VAL A 28 -2.04 -2.82 -16.78
CA VAL A 28 -1.91 -1.54 -17.52
C VAL A 28 -2.69 -1.59 -18.84
N GLU A 29 -2.67 -2.71 -19.55
CA GLU A 29 -3.47 -2.86 -20.77
C GLU A 29 -4.99 -2.92 -20.48
N GLU A 30 -5.39 -3.49 -19.34
CA GLU A 30 -6.78 -3.40 -18.88
C GLU A 30 -7.20 -1.95 -18.58
N VAL A 31 -6.34 -1.15 -17.93
CA VAL A 31 -6.62 0.29 -17.75
C VAL A 31 -6.73 0.99 -19.11
N ASN A 32 -5.86 0.65 -20.06
CA ASN A 32 -5.83 1.23 -21.40
C ASN A 32 -7.14 0.99 -22.18
N ARG A 33 -7.87 -0.11 -21.89
CA ARG A 33 -9.21 -0.38 -22.45
C ARG A 33 -10.24 0.69 -22.05
N PHE A 34 -10.23 1.12 -20.79
CA PHE A 34 -11.22 2.06 -20.24
C PHE A 34 -10.81 3.51 -20.37
N ARG A 35 -9.51 3.77 -20.32
CA ARG A 35 -8.90 5.08 -20.46
C ARG A 35 -7.76 4.97 -21.46
N ARG A 36 -7.88 5.62 -22.61
CA ARG A 36 -6.79 5.64 -23.60
C ARG A 36 -5.55 6.27 -23.00
N LEU A 37 -4.52 5.46 -22.78
CA LEU A 37 -3.25 5.90 -22.23
C LEU A 37 -2.28 6.25 -23.36
N THR A 38 -1.50 7.31 -23.17
CA THR A 38 -0.33 7.58 -24.02
C THR A 38 0.82 6.64 -23.65
N GLU A 39 1.76 6.43 -24.56
CA GLU A 39 2.96 5.63 -24.27
C GLU A 39 3.77 6.19 -23.08
N ALA A 40 3.80 7.51 -22.92
CA ALA A 40 4.45 8.15 -21.77
C ALA A 40 3.74 7.82 -20.44
N GLN A 41 2.40 7.80 -20.43
CA GLN A 41 1.63 7.40 -19.24
C GLN A 41 1.82 5.92 -18.91
N LYS A 42 1.87 5.04 -19.92
CA LYS A 42 2.18 3.61 -19.71
C LYS A 42 3.56 3.43 -19.09
N LEU A 43 4.57 4.11 -19.62
CA LEU A 43 5.92 4.08 -19.05
C LEU A 43 5.95 4.62 -17.62
N MET A 44 5.19 5.67 -17.31
CA MET A 44 5.07 6.21 -15.96
C MET A 44 4.45 5.19 -14.99
N LEU A 45 3.36 4.52 -15.39
CA LEU A 45 2.72 3.47 -14.59
C LEU A 45 3.68 2.32 -14.29
N LEU A 46 4.42 1.85 -15.30
CA LEU A 46 5.39 0.76 -15.17
C LEU A 46 6.65 1.18 -14.39
N SER A 47 6.88 2.48 -14.21
CA SER A 47 8.01 3.00 -13.42
C SER A 47 7.74 3.01 -11.92
N ALA A 48 6.48 2.92 -11.50
CA ALA A 48 6.09 2.89 -10.10
C ALA A 48 6.70 1.66 -9.41
N LYS A 49 7.21 1.84 -8.19
CA LYS A 49 7.86 0.79 -7.40
C LYS A 49 7.18 0.59 -6.06
N LYS A 50 7.20 -0.66 -5.61
CA LYS A 50 6.88 -1.04 -4.24
C LYS A 50 8.14 -1.48 -3.50
N ALA A 51 8.37 -0.91 -2.33
CA ALA A 51 9.35 -1.40 -1.38
C ALA A 51 8.60 -1.98 -0.19
N ASP A 52 8.65 -3.31 -0.04
CA ASP A 52 7.90 -4.01 1.00
C ASP A 52 8.18 -3.42 2.38
N LYS A 53 7.12 -3.24 3.16
CA LYS A 53 7.14 -2.64 4.52
C LYS A 53 7.75 -1.24 4.61
N LYS A 54 7.86 -0.51 3.49
CA LYS A 54 8.40 0.86 3.45
C LYS A 54 7.46 1.83 2.76
N TYR A 55 7.21 1.60 1.47
CA TYR A 55 6.39 2.50 0.66
C TYR A 55 5.84 1.79 -0.57
N THR A 56 4.77 2.35 -1.10
CA THR A 56 4.22 1.99 -2.42
C THR A 56 4.11 3.25 -3.24
N GLU A 57 4.64 3.22 -4.45
CA GLU A 57 4.42 4.28 -5.43
C GLU A 57 3.18 3.99 -6.25
N GLY A 58 2.63 5.06 -6.80
CA GLY A 58 1.55 5.00 -7.77
C GLY A 58 1.56 6.24 -8.65
N VAL A 59 0.70 6.22 -9.65
CA VAL A 59 0.45 7.33 -10.55
C VAL A 59 -1.00 7.77 -10.36
N VAL A 60 -1.20 9.07 -10.14
CA VAL A 60 -2.51 9.68 -10.30
C VAL A 60 -2.62 10.17 -11.74
N LEU A 61 -3.67 9.74 -12.41
CA LEU A 61 -4.06 10.26 -13.71
C LEU A 61 -5.44 10.91 -13.57
N ALA A 62 -5.57 12.17 -13.94
CA ALA A 62 -6.82 12.95 -13.95
C ALA A 62 -6.85 13.89 -15.16
N THR A 63 -7.96 14.62 -15.38
CA THR A 63 -8.12 15.53 -16.52
C THR A 63 -7.05 16.63 -16.57
N ASN A 64 -6.60 17.10 -15.41
CA ASN A 64 -5.70 18.24 -15.26
C ASN A 64 -4.41 17.89 -14.48
N MET A 65 -4.16 16.61 -14.20
CA MET A 65 -3.02 16.18 -13.40
C MET A 65 -2.55 14.79 -13.78
N GLU A 66 -1.24 14.66 -13.97
CA GLU A 66 -0.54 13.39 -14.12
C GLU A 66 0.69 13.45 -13.22
N ALA A 67 0.74 12.60 -12.19
CA ALA A 67 1.80 12.67 -11.20
C ALA A 67 2.14 11.29 -10.64
N LEU A 68 3.44 11.00 -10.54
CA LEU A 68 3.96 9.93 -9.71
C LEU A 68 3.93 10.38 -8.25
N PHE A 69 3.35 9.59 -7.38
CA PHE A 69 3.31 9.83 -5.94
C PHE A 69 3.87 8.62 -5.18
N ARG A 70 4.22 8.85 -3.92
CA ARG A 70 4.71 7.80 -3.02
C ARG A 70 3.93 7.83 -1.71
N VAL A 71 3.29 6.71 -1.39
CA VAL A 71 2.63 6.51 -0.10
C VAL A 71 3.65 5.93 0.87
N VAL A 72 3.98 6.70 1.92
CA VAL A 72 4.89 6.30 2.99
C VAL A 72 4.09 6.20 4.29
N PRO A 73 3.41 5.07 4.56
CA PRO A 73 2.58 4.94 5.75
C PRO A 73 3.45 4.87 7.02
N PRO A 74 2.96 5.37 8.16
CA PRO A 74 3.59 5.12 9.45
C PRO A 74 3.61 3.62 9.76
N SER A 75 4.63 3.15 10.49
CA SER A 75 4.85 1.72 10.72
C SER A 75 3.70 1.03 11.46
N LEU A 76 2.96 1.76 12.31
CA LEU A 76 1.77 1.25 12.95
C LEU A 76 0.68 0.81 11.96
N PHE A 77 0.42 1.62 10.92
CA PHE A 77 -0.57 1.29 9.90
C PHE A 77 -0.17 0.05 9.11
N LEU A 78 1.13 -0.09 8.83
CA LEU A 78 1.67 -1.31 8.20
C LEU A 78 1.45 -2.52 9.12
N ALA A 79 1.87 -2.45 10.39
CA ALA A 79 1.76 -3.56 11.33
C ALA A 79 0.32 -4.05 11.55
N LEU A 80 -0.66 -3.13 11.56
CA LEU A 80 -2.08 -3.44 11.65
C LEU A 80 -2.63 -4.04 10.34
N GLY A 81 -2.19 -3.54 9.19
CA GLY A 81 -2.61 -4.00 7.85
C GLY A 81 -1.94 -5.29 7.37
N MET A 82 -0.95 -5.80 8.10
CA MET A 82 -0.28 -7.07 7.80
C MET A 82 -1.24 -8.26 7.95
N THR A 83 -1.70 -8.80 6.82
CA THR A 83 -2.71 -9.87 6.74
C THR A 83 -2.18 -11.19 6.15
N GLU A 84 -0.93 -11.22 5.70
CA GLU A 84 -0.33 -12.42 5.11
C GLU A 84 -0.10 -13.52 6.16
N LYS A 85 -0.12 -14.78 5.73
CA LYS A 85 -0.01 -15.94 6.66
C LYS A 85 1.23 -15.88 7.54
N HIS A 86 2.37 -15.51 6.96
CA HIS A 86 3.65 -15.44 7.66
C HIS A 86 3.69 -14.25 8.66
N GLU A 87 3.02 -13.14 8.33
CA GLU A 87 2.91 -11.96 9.20
C GLU A 87 2.03 -12.24 10.41
N LYS A 88 0.89 -12.90 10.19
CA LYS A 88 0.00 -13.39 11.27
C LYS A 88 0.74 -14.37 12.18
N ALA A 89 1.56 -15.25 11.61
CA ALA A 89 2.37 -16.18 12.39
C ALA A 89 3.41 -15.46 13.26
N GLN A 90 4.11 -14.46 12.71
CA GLN A 90 5.04 -13.61 13.47
C GLN A 90 4.32 -12.92 14.65
N ARG A 91 3.15 -12.32 14.40
CA ARG A 91 2.37 -11.66 15.45
C ARG A 91 1.97 -12.64 16.57
N LYS A 92 1.52 -13.84 16.20
CA LYS A 92 1.18 -14.89 17.16
C LYS A 92 2.40 -15.34 17.98
N GLN A 93 3.57 -15.45 17.38
CA GLN A 93 4.82 -15.78 18.09
C GLN A 93 5.17 -14.70 19.13
N LEU A 94 5.03 -13.42 18.78
CA LEU A 94 5.26 -12.31 19.72
C LEU A 94 4.28 -12.34 20.88
N MET A 95 2.98 -12.57 20.62
CA MET A 95 1.97 -12.71 21.68
C MET A 95 2.32 -13.83 22.66
N MET A 96 2.77 -15.00 22.16
CA MET A 96 3.15 -16.13 23.01
C MET A 96 4.45 -15.86 23.78
N ALA A 97 5.44 -15.23 23.14
CA ALA A 97 6.75 -14.95 23.76
C ALA A 97 6.66 -13.88 24.87
N HIS A 98 5.79 -12.87 24.69
CA HIS A 98 5.65 -11.74 25.61
C HIS A 98 4.39 -11.79 26.48
N ASN A 99 3.54 -12.82 26.30
CA ASN A 99 2.25 -12.98 26.97
C ASN A 99 1.39 -11.69 26.90
N CYS A 100 1.25 -11.14 25.69
CA CYS A 100 0.61 -9.85 25.44
C CYS A 100 -0.58 -9.95 24.47
N SER A 101 -1.35 -8.86 24.35
CA SER A 101 -2.49 -8.80 23.43
C SER A 101 -2.04 -8.74 21.95
N GLU A 102 -2.98 -8.95 21.03
CA GLU A 102 -2.68 -8.80 19.59
C GLU A 102 -2.25 -7.37 19.25
N LEU A 103 -2.88 -6.37 19.90
CA LEU A 103 -2.53 -4.97 19.72
C LEU A 103 -1.10 -4.68 20.19
N ASP A 104 -0.72 -5.19 21.36
CA ASP A 104 0.65 -5.03 21.88
C ASP A 104 1.67 -5.67 20.94
N ALA A 105 1.39 -6.87 20.43
CA ALA A 105 2.24 -7.52 19.45
C ALA A 105 2.34 -6.72 18.14
N ALA A 106 1.26 -6.09 17.67
CA ALA A 106 1.29 -5.20 16.51
C ALA A 106 2.12 -3.93 16.76
N LEU A 107 2.03 -3.34 17.97
CA LEU A 107 2.88 -2.22 18.37
C LEU A 107 4.37 -2.60 18.38
N MET A 108 4.70 -3.80 18.86
CA MET A 108 6.08 -4.33 18.80
C MET A 108 6.58 -4.51 17.37
N VAL A 109 5.73 -5.01 16.45
CA VAL A 109 6.06 -5.08 15.02
C VAL A 109 6.28 -3.68 14.43
N ALA A 110 5.44 -2.71 14.79
CA ALA A 110 5.58 -1.33 14.33
C ALA A 110 6.91 -0.71 14.78
N GLN A 111 7.30 -0.92 16.04
CA GLN A 111 8.59 -0.47 16.56
C GLN A 111 9.78 -1.13 15.83
N ASP A 112 9.70 -2.43 15.54
CA ASP A 112 10.73 -3.13 14.75
C ASP A 112 10.82 -2.57 13.32
N LEU A 113 9.68 -2.25 12.70
CA LEU A 113 9.64 -1.60 11.40
C LEU A 113 10.27 -0.20 11.44
N ASP A 114 10.00 0.62 12.44
CA ASP A 114 10.62 1.94 12.59
C ASP A 114 12.14 1.84 12.71
N ARG A 115 12.64 0.92 13.53
CA ARG A 115 14.08 0.63 13.65
C ARG A 115 14.68 0.25 12.29
N LYS A 116 14.05 -0.67 11.55
CA LYS A 116 14.50 -1.11 10.22
C LYS A 116 14.42 -0.01 9.15
N ARG A 117 13.54 0.97 9.35
CA ARG A 117 13.37 2.13 8.46
C ARG A 117 14.26 3.32 8.85
N GLY A 118 14.97 3.24 9.99
CA GLY A 118 15.78 4.34 10.51
C GLY A 118 14.94 5.52 11.03
N ILE A 119 13.67 5.29 11.36
CA ILE A 119 12.80 6.28 11.98
C ILE A 119 13.14 6.24 13.48
N ALA A 120 13.78 7.29 13.98
CA ALA A 120 14.27 7.35 15.36
C ALA A 120 13.14 7.03 16.35
N ALA A 121 13.43 6.17 17.33
CA ALA A 121 12.53 5.87 18.44
C ALA A 121 12.41 7.11 19.34
N ASN A 122 11.55 8.05 18.97
CA ASN A 122 11.02 9.00 19.93
C ASN A 122 10.01 8.21 20.78
N ASP A 123 10.51 7.58 21.84
CA ASP A 123 9.77 6.79 22.84
C ASP A 123 8.80 7.68 23.68
N ASP A 124 7.95 8.45 23.02
CA ASP A 124 6.86 9.21 23.66
C ASP A 124 5.56 8.38 23.76
N THR A 125 5.53 7.15 23.25
CA THR A 125 4.36 6.27 23.41
C THR A 125 4.13 5.84 24.87
N ALA A 126 5.07 6.11 25.78
CA ALA A 126 4.87 5.95 27.22
C ALA A 126 3.82 6.93 27.80
N ASN A 127 3.46 8.02 27.10
CA ASN A 127 2.55 9.05 27.61
C ASN A 127 1.08 8.93 27.14
N ILE A 128 0.72 7.88 26.38
CA ILE A 128 -0.66 7.71 25.85
C ILE A 128 -1.47 6.72 26.73
N ALA A 129 -0.89 6.21 27.81
CA ALA A 129 -1.52 5.28 28.75
C ALA A 129 -1.57 5.81 30.20
N ALA A 130 -1.60 7.14 30.38
CA ALA A 130 -1.86 7.79 31.67
C ALA A 130 -3.21 8.52 31.64
#